data_AF-A0AAJ1HWP4-F1
#
_entry.id   AF-A0AAJ1HWP4-F1
#
_cell.length_a   1.000
_cell.length_b   1.000
_cell.length_c   1.000
_cell.angle_alpha   90.00
_cell.angle_beta   90.00
_cell.angle_gamma   90.00
#
_symmetry.space_group_name_H-M   'P 1'
#
loop_
_entity.id
_entity.type
_entity.pdbx_description
1 polymer ?
#
loop_
_entity_poly.entity_id
_entity_poly.type
_entity_poly.pdbx_seq_one_letter_code
_entity_poly.pdbx_strand_id
1 'polypeptide(L)'
;MSSNILTFTCIGADALMLSALHGHLQTAVGQFADQWPAPLQVCFDDWEKPFVTSTSLRGETLRFVIESSSGDELEKAHIQALHDAGATHIRVRIWYGQVGETRTLHYQGGKKVAAKAFPAPMLTEEEALLELLLDGKEAAFAKAIKAGAPKNAVVDGTPLLVHAAKARLGKAVSALLDANVDLIACLAWVDEVAEVVQSYGGKNTTALLRTLVQAPQADPVALWRSECVLRALCEHPELLALLASREGVDVNAQIRWALHPEQVRGSLLFNSVSFFKDRLDVLAVLETLGARSVAPPAMSDQRRLERLYWQERDAGTVAELVAAGVNLDTPLWDDRPTSLLRNVMRHPTMGCQPLTLANELLTNGASAAFWMEPDAFQREVLVGIFDAKERALMADVPLNGDRHFVPARDGQLILDFLAGLLAQGLDANMPVRLCLHKLTGSGIDADFRYKRLYWRGSLLGAVALLLCGRGSEMRPICLPLAALLLSYGAAPDDAGDLVDSTKGEIYWDILLRGDWGREAWDSHPPTGTVVERLRHRQNQVPDEVDAELIAILEKRGR
;
A
#
# COMPACT_ATOMS: atom_id res chain seq x y z
N MET A 1 -0.06 3.60 -23.57
CA MET A 1 -0.06 3.99 -24.99
C MET A 1 -1.29 4.86 -25.21
N SER A 2 -1.16 5.98 -25.92
CA SER A 2 -2.32 6.85 -26.23
C SER A 2 -3.22 6.16 -27.25
N SER A 3 -4.53 6.19 -27.04
CA SER A 3 -5.51 5.65 -27.99
C SER A 3 -6.27 6.78 -28.69
N ASN A 4 -6.75 6.48 -29.89
CA ASN A 4 -7.74 7.28 -30.61
C ASN A 4 -9.10 6.60 -30.46
N ILE A 5 -10.17 7.39 -30.33
CA ILE A 5 -11.55 6.87 -30.34
C ILE A 5 -12.24 7.39 -31.59
N LEU A 6 -12.61 6.48 -32.48
CA LEU A 6 -13.26 6.78 -33.76
C LEU A 6 -14.72 6.34 -33.72
N THR A 7 -15.63 7.29 -33.83
CA THR A 7 -17.07 7.05 -33.97
C THR A 7 -17.48 7.21 -35.43
N PHE A 8 -17.87 6.12 -36.05
CA PHE A 8 -18.38 6.08 -37.42
C PHE A 8 -19.91 6.17 -37.41
N THR A 9 -20.46 6.97 -38.32
CA THR A 9 -21.89 7.01 -38.64
C THR A 9 -22.03 6.87 -40.15
N CYS A 10 -22.53 5.73 -40.58
CA CYS A 10 -22.73 5.35 -41.97
C CYS A 10 -24.22 5.39 -42.30
N ILE A 11 -24.59 6.09 -43.37
CA ILE A 11 -25.96 6.10 -43.90
C ILE A 11 -25.93 5.44 -45.27
N GLY A 12 -26.75 4.42 -45.52
CA GLY A 12 -26.69 3.62 -46.75
C GLY A 12 -28.06 3.35 -47.33
N ALA A 13 -28.17 3.41 -48.66
CA ALA A 13 -29.40 3.07 -49.39
C ALA A 13 -29.60 1.54 -49.51
N ASP A 14 -28.55 0.74 -49.27
CA ASP A 14 -28.60 -0.72 -49.25
C ASP A 14 -28.67 -1.22 -47.80
N ALA A 15 -29.90 -1.39 -47.31
CA ALA A 15 -30.16 -1.82 -45.93
C ALA A 15 -29.64 -3.24 -45.64
N LEU A 16 -29.55 -4.12 -46.66
CA LEU A 16 -29.06 -5.49 -46.48
C LEU A 16 -27.55 -5.52 -46.27
N MET A 17 -26.80 -4.74 -47.05
CA MET A 17 -25.33 -4.62 -46.90
C MET A 17 -24.94 -3.99 -45.57
N LEU A 18 -25.62 -2.91 -45.15
CA LEU A 18 -25.38 -2.32 -43.83
C LEU A 18 -25.77 -3.26 -42.68
N SER A 19 -26.81 -4.09 -42.86
CA SER A 19 -27.19 -5.12 -41.88
C SER A 19 -26.16 -6.23 -41.77
N ALA A 20 -25.55 -6.64 -42.89
CA ALA A 20 -24.45 -7.59 -42.88
C ALA A 20 -23.20 -7.03 -42.19
N LEU A 21 -22.82 -5.77 -42.48
CA LEU A 21 -21.71 -5.11 -41.79
C LEU A 21 -21.98 -4.97 -40.29
N HIS A 22 -23.21 -4.60 -39.91
CA HIS A 22 -23.63 -4.56 -38.50
C HIS A 22 -23.48 -5.92 -37.83
N GLY A 23 -23.89 -7.02 -38.46
CA GLY A 23 -23.72 -8.37 -37.90
C GLY A 23 -22.25 -8.74 -37.66
N HIS A 24 -21.36 -8.35 -38.58
CA HIS A 24 -19.92 -8.52 -38.38
C HIS A 24 -19.38 -7.67 -37.23
N LEU A 25 -19.78 -6.40 -37.15
CA LEU A 25 -19.41 -5.50 -36.06
C LEU A 25 -19.91 -6.01 -34.71
N GLN A 26 -21.16 -6.51 -34.63
CA GLN A 26 -21.74 -7.06 -33.41
C GLN A 26 -20.95 -8.25 -32.89
N THR A 27 -20.47 -9.11 -33.78
CA THR A 27 -19.62 -10.26 -33.44
C THR A 27 -18.24 -9.81 -32.96
N ALA A 28 -17.74 -8.69 -33.48
CA ALA A 28 -16.43 -8.12 -33.14
C ALA A 28 -16.42 -7.28 -31.85
N VAL A 29 -17.59 -6.86 -31.33
CA VAL A 29 -17.67 -6.08 -30.08
C VAL A 29 -17.01 -6.86 -28.94
N GLY A 30 -16.05 -6.24 -28.28
CA GLY A 30 -15.36 -6.85 -27.14
C GLY A 30 -14.26 -7.86 -27.51
N GLN A 31 -14.00 -8.07 -28.81
CA GLN A 31 -13.02 -9.05 -29.31
C GLN A 31 -11.78 -8.37 -29.91
N PHE A 32 -10.64 -9.02 -29.80
CA PHE A 32 -9.40 -8.58 -30.46
C PHE A 32 -9.50 -8.69 -31.99
N ALA A 33 -8.81 -7.81 -32.71
CA ALA A 33 -8.90 -7.68 -34.18
C ALA A 33 -8.57 -8.95 -34.96
N ASP A 34 -7.73 -9.83 -34.42
CA ASP A 34 -7.37 -11.13 -35.00
C ASP A 34 -8.53 -12.14 -35.01
N GLN A 35 -9.58 -11.87 -34.22
CA GLN A 35 -10.78 -12.69 -34.11
C GLN A 35 -11.97 -12.11 -34.89
N TRP A 36 -11.77 -10.99 -35.60
CA TRP A 36 -12.83 -10.35 -36.36
C TRP A 36 -13.21 -11.15 -37.62
N PRO A 37 -14.48 -11.08 -38.05
CA PRO A 37 -14.87 -11.61 -39.36
C PRO A 37 -14.04 -10.99 -40.48
N ALA A 38 -13.67 -11.80 -41.49
CA ALA A 38 -12.75 -11.40 -42.57
C ALA A 38 -13.08 -10.05 -43.25
N PRO A 39 -14.35 -9.67 -43.51
CA PRO A 39 -14.65 -8.36 -44.11
C PRO A 39 -14.24 -7.18 -43.23
N LEU A 40 -14.35 -7.31 -41.90
CA LEU A 40 -13.98 -6.27 -40.95
C LEU A 40 -12.46 -6.21 -40.73
N GLN A 41 -11.81 -7.39 -40.70
CA GLN A 41 -10.36 -7.50 -40.55
C GLN A 41 -9.63 -6.85 -41.73
N VAL A 42 -10.11 -7.05 -42.96
CA VAL A 42 -9.55 -6.42 -44.18
C VAL A 42 -9.77 -4.90 -44.22
N CYS A 43 -10.81 -4.38 -43.55
CA CYS A 43 -11.10 -2.94 -43.55
C CYS A 43 -10.12 -2.12 -42.69
N PHE A 44 -9.43 -2.76 -41.75
CA PHE A 44 -8.58 -2.10 -40.74
C PHE A 44 -7.32 -2.95 -40.48
N ASP A 45 -6.81 -3.62 -41.50
CA ASP A 45 -5.68 -4.56 -41.39
C ASP A 45 -4.35 -3.85 -41.11
N ASP A 46 -4.27 -2.56 -41.46
CA ASP A 46 -3.17 -1.65 -41.23
C ASP A 46 -3.16 -1.03 -39.82
N TRP A 47 -4.28 -1.10 -39.08
CA TRP A 47 -4.39 -0.54 -37.73
C TRP A 47 -3.81 -1.48 -36.67
N GLU A 48 -3.10 -0.90 -35.70
CA GLU A 48 -2.49 -1.68 -34.61
C GLU A 48 -3.52 -2.03 -33.52
N LYS A 49 -4.04 -3.26 -33.59
CA LYS A 49 -4.98 -3.85 -32.62
C LYS A 49 -6.26 -3.01 -32.40
N PRO A 50 -7.00 -2.68 -33.46
CA PRO A 50 -8.24 -1.93 -33.31
C PRO A 50 -9.27 -2.75 -32.51
N PHE A 51 -10.14 -2.07 -31.79
CA PHE A 51 -11.11 -2.69 -30.89
C PHE A 51 -12.49 -2.07 -31.06
N VAL A 52 -13.49 -2.85 -31.49
CA VAL A 52 -14.87 -2.36 -31.60
C VAL A 52 -15.47 -2.33 -30.19
N THR A 53 -15.82 -1.13 -29.73
CA THR A 53 -16.41 -0.93 -28.40
C THR A 53 -17.94 -0.99 -28.44
N SER A 54 -18.55 -0.54 -29.53
CA SER A 54 -20.01 -0.62 -29.71
C SER A 54 -20.41 -0.57 -31.18
N THR A 55 -21.60 -1.08 -31.49
CA THR A 55 -22.25 -0.89 -32.78
C THR A 55 -23.77 -0.88 -32.63
N SER A 56 -24.45 -0.16 -33.50
CA SER A 56 -25.89 -0.16 -33.62
C SER A 56 -26.34 0.14 -35.04
N LEU A 57 -27.38 -0.55 -35.51
CA LEU A 57 -28.04 -0.28 -36.78
C LEU A 57 -29.49 0.11 -36.54
N ARG A 58 -29.90 1.25 -37.09
CA ARG A 58 -31.26 1.79 -36.95
C ARG A 58 -31.72 2.38 -38.28
N GLY A 59 -32.74 1.75 -38.87
CA GLY A 59 -33.17 2.05 -40.24
C GLY A 59 -31.99 1.92 -41.20
N GLU A 60 -31.66 3.01 -41.89
CA GLU A 60 -30.55 3.11 -42.85
C GLU A 60 -29.25 3.64 -42.23
N THR A 61 -29.20 3.82 -40.91
CA THR A 61 -28.04 4.40 -40.21
C THR A 61 -27.34 3.34 -39.35
N LEU A 62 -26.09 3.03 -39.71
CA LEU A 62 -25.18 2.19 -38.95
C LEU A 62 -24.19 3.07 -38.18
N ARG A 63 -24.07 2.86 -36.87
CA ARG A 63 -23.08 3.48 -36.00
C ARG A 63 -22.17 2.42 -35.39
N PHE A 64 -20.91 2.74 -35.25
CA PHE A 64 -19.97 1.93 -34.49
C PHE A 64 -18.80 2.76 -33.98
N VAL A 65 -18.21 2.32 -32.89
CA VAL A 65 -17.08 2.98 -32.25
C VAL A 65 -15.89 2.00 -32.23
N ILE A 66 -14.74 2.48 -32.68
CA ILE A 66 -13.47 1.77 -32.67
C ILE A 66 -12.48 2.53 -31.82
N GLU A 67 -11.84 1.84 -30.88
CA GLU A 67 -10.63 2.31 -30.21
C GLU A 67 -9.41 1.78 -30.98
N SER A 68 -8.45 2.65 -31.25
CA SER A 68 -7.25 2.33 -32.05
C SER A 68 -6.00 2.96 -31.45
N SER A 69 -4.82 2.59 -31.95
CA SER A 69 -3.55 3.21 -31.56
C SER A 69 -3.50 4.68 -31.98
N SER A 70 -2.76 5.52 -31.26
CA SER A 70 -2.58 6.93 -31.65
C SER A 70 -1.85 7.10 -32.99
N GLY A 71 -1.11 6.08 -33.43
CA GLY A 71 -0.42 6.06 -34.73
C GLY A 71 -1.32 5.65 -35.90
N ASP A 72 -2.53 5.13 -35.64
CA ASP A 72 -3.45 4.69 -36.68
C ASP A 72 -4.12 5.91 -37.33
N GLU A 73 -3.97 6.03 -38.64
CA GLU A 73 -4.59 7.10 -39.42
C GLU A 73 -5.80 6.61 -40.22
N LEU A 74 -6.80 7.48 -40.31
CA LEU A 74 -7.97 7.22 -41.15
C LEU A 74 -7.61 7.50 -42.62
N GLU A 75 -7.27 6.43 -43.34
CA GLU A 75 -6.96 6.49 -44.76
C GLU A 75 -8.18 6.42 -45.69
N LYS A 76 -7.93 6.72 -46.97
CA LYS A 76 -8.94 6.63 -48.03
C LYS A 76 -9.43 5.20 -48.23
N ALA A 77 -8.59 4.19 -48.01
CA ALA A 77 -8.93 2.78 -48.14
C ALA A 77 -10.07 2.40 -47.18
N HIS A 78 -10.00 2.82 -45.92
CA HIS A 78 -11.03 2.56 -44.90
C HIS A 78 -12.39 3.14 -45.29
N ILE A 79 -12.38 4.38 -45.80
CA ILE A 79 -13.60 5.04 -46.27
C ILE A 79 -14.17 4.32 -47.50
N GLN A 80 -13.32 3.86 -48.41
CA GLN A 80 -13.78 3.12 -49.58
C GLN A 80 -14.37 1.77 -49.18
N ALA A 81 -13.74 1.04 -48.27
CA ALA A 81 -14.23 -0.26 -47.80
C ALA A 81 -15.62 -0.14 -47.13
N LEU A 82 -15.85 0.93 -46.36
CA LEU A 82 -17.17 1.21 -45.79
C LEU A 82 -18.22 1.58 -46.86
N HIS A 83 -17.82 2.26 -47.94
CA HIS A 83 -18.71 2.49 -49.08
C HIS A 83 -19.05 1.19 -49.81
N ASP A 84 -18.07 0.32 -50.01
CA ASP A 84 -18.26 -1.00 -50.64
C ASP A 84 -19.15 -1.91 -49.78
N ALA A 85 -19.15 -1.70 -48.45
CA ALA A 85 -20.06 -2.33 -47.50
C ALA A 85 -21.46 -1.67 -47.41
N GLY A 86 -21.81 -0.80 -48.36
CA GLY A 86 -23.16 -0.25 -48.52
C GLY A 86 -23.40 1.15 -47.95
N ALA A 87 -22.40 1.79 -47.34
CA ALA A 87 -22.53 3.17 -46.90
C ALA A 87 -22.56 4.13 -48.10
N THR A 88 -23.48 5.08 -48.13
CA THR A 88 -23.51 6.17 -49.13
C THR A 88 -22.91 7.45 -48.58
N HIS A 89 -23.07 7.70 -47.29
CA HIS A 89 -22.50 8.81 -46.54
C HIS A 89 -21.80 8.27 -45.30
N ILE A 90 -20.59 8.73 -45.03
CA ILE A 90 -19.83 8.34 -43.83
C ILE A 90 -19.42 9.60 -43.07
N ARG A 91 -19.78 9.68 -41.79
CA ARG A 91 -19.26 10.67 -40.84
C ARG A 91 -18.35 9.94 -39.87
N VAL A 92 -17.13 10.44 -39.70
CA VAL A 92 -16.17 9.90 -38.73
C VAL A 92 -15.79 11.00 -37.77
N ARG A 93 -16.05 10.80 -36.49
CA ARG A 93 -15.59 11.64 -35.41
C ARG A 93 -14.41 10.95 -34.71
N ILE A 94 -13.28 11.63 -34.65
CA ILE A 94 -12.03 11.11 -34.11
C ILE A 94 -11.68 11.94 -32.89
N TRP A 95 -11.57 11.31 -31.74
CA TRP A 95 -10.94 11.88 -30.56
C TRP A 95 -9.50 11.39 -30.48
N TYR A 96 -8.54 12.32 -30.48
CA TYR A 96 -7.12 12.03 -30.41
C TYR A 96 -6.66 12.09 -28.96
N GLY A 97 -6.49 10.93 -28.31
CA GLY A 97 -6.15 10.88 -26.89
C GLY A 97 -4.78 11.49 -26.55
N GLN A 98 -3.85 11.52 -27.49
CA GLN A 98 -2.52 12.10 -27.28
C GLN A 98 -2.54 13.64 -27.12
N VAL A 99 -3.44 14.32 -27.83
CA VAL A 99 -3.51 15.80 -27.88
C VAL A 99 -4.81 16.35 -27.28
N GLY A 100 -5.77 15.50 -26.94
CA GLY A 100 -7.07 15.90 -26.41
C GLY A 100 -7.97 16.62 -27.41
N GLU A 101 -7.69 16.51 -28.72
CA GLU A 101 -8.44 17.18 -29.78
C GLU A 101 -9.50 16.27 -30.41
N THR A 102 -10.57 16.87 -30.91
CA THR A 102 -11.62 16.16 -31.66
C THR A 102 -11.67 16.67 -33.09
N ARG A 103 -11.74 15.76 -34.06
CA ARG A 103 -11.92 16.08 -35.48
C ARG A 103 -13.11 15.32 -36.04
N THR A 104 -13.99 16.02 -36.76
CA THR A 104 -15.12 15.39 -37.46
C THR A 104 -14.94 15.52 -38.97
N LEU A 105 -14.99 14.39 -39.67
CA LEU A 105 -14.83 14.27 -41.12
C LEU A 105 -16.11 13.71 -41.72
N HIS A 106 -16.43 14.16 -42.94
CA HIS A 106 -17.64 13.76 -43.65
C HIS A 106 -17.26 13.33 -45.06
N TYR A 107 -17.82 12.23 -45.53
CA TYR A 107 -17.53 11.63 -46.82
C TYR A 107 -18.81 11.23 -47.55
N GLN A 108 -18.77 11.33 -48.87
CA GLN A 108 -19.80 10.87 -49.80
C GLN A 108 -19.11 10.33 -51.05
N GLY A 109 -19.43 9.09 -51.46
CA GLY A 109 -18.80 8.44 -52.62
C GLY A 109 -17.27 8.47 -52.59
N GLY A 110 -16.67 8.21 -51.43
CA GLY A 110 -15.21 8.16 -51.22
C GLY A 110 -14.51 9.51 -51.20
N LYS A 111 -15.25 10.64 -51.29
CA LYS A 111 -14.71 12.00 -51.28
C LYS A 111 -15.14 12.75 -50.02
N LYS A 112 -14.23 13.56 -49.48
CA LYS A 112 -14.52 14.44 -48.34
C LYS A 112 -15.50 15.53 -48.76
N VAL A 113 -16.58 15.72 -48.00
CA VAL A 113 -17.63 16.72 -48.23
C VAL A 113 -17.76 17.67 -47.04
N ALA A 114 -18.46 18.79 -47.24
CA ALA A 114 -18.80 19.72 -46.17
C ALA A 114 -19.85 19.10 -45.23
N ALA A 115 -19.81 19.44 -43.93
CA ALA A 115 -20.75 18.90 -42.94
C ALA A 115 -22.23 19.11 -43.32
N LYS A 116 -22.56 20.26 -43.92
CA LYS A 116 -23.92 20.58 -44.40
C LYS A 116 -24.44 19.68 -45.52
N ALA A 117 -23.55 18.95 -46.21
CA ALA A 117 -23.90 18.01 -47.27
C ALA A 117 -24.12 16.60 -46.72
N PHE A 118 -23.76 16.34 -45.46
CA PHE A 118 -24.09 15.09 -44.80
C PHE A 118 -25.58 15.10 -44.43
N PRO A 119 -26.36 14.07 -44.82
CA PRO A 119 -27.76 13.98 -44.43
C PRO A 119 -27.85 14.07 -42.90
N ALA A 120 -28.74 14.92 -42.38
CA ALA A 120 -29.01 14.91 -40.96
C ALA A 120 -29.54 13.51 -40.62
N PRO A 121 -28.81 12.69 -39.84
CA PRO A 121 -29.35 11.41 -39.45
C PRO A 121 -30.65 11.67 -38.69
N MET A 122 -31.70 10.91 -38.98
CA MET A 122 -32.90 10.93 -38.16
C MET A 122 -32.54 10.29 -36.83
N LEU A 123 -32.12 11.14 -35.88
CA LEU A 123 -31.82 10.73 -34.53
C LEU A 123 -33.09 10.79 -33.69
N THR A 124 -33.32 9.76 -32.88
CA THR A 124 -34.28 9.86 -31.78
C THR A 124 -33.78 10.89 -30.77
N GLU A 125 -34.66 11.36 -29.90
CA GLU A 125 -34.30 12.34 -28.87
C GLU A 125 -33.16 11.82 -27.97
N GLU A 126 -33.19 10.51 -27.66
CA GLU A 126 -32.17 9.81 -26.88
C GLU A 126 -30.81 9.78 -27.56
N GLU A 127 -30.78 9.59 -28.88
CA GLU A 127 -29.53 9.54 -29.65
C GLU A 127 -28.91 10.92 -29.82
N ALA A 128 -29.75 11.95 -29.96
CA ALA A 128 -29.28 13.32 -29.96
C ALA A 128 -28.62 13.68 -28.61
N LEU A 129 -29.15 13.16 -27.49
CA LEU A 129 -28.52 13.29 -26.18
C LEU A 129 -27.18 12.56 -26.10
N LEU A 130 -27.07 11.31 -26.59
CA LEU A 130 -25.79 10.60 -26.62
C LEU A 130 -24.76 11.35 -27.47
N GLU A 131 -25.14 11.93 -28.61
CA GLU A 131 -24.23 12.74 -29.44
C GLU A 131 -23.67 13.95 -28.70
N LEU A 132 -24.48 14.62 -27.85
CA LEU A 132 -23.98 15.71 -27.03
C LEU A 132 -22.93 15.24 -26.00
N LEU A 133 -23.11 14.05 -25.42
CA LEU A 133 -22.11 13.45 -24.53
C LEU A 133 -20.84 13.11 -25.29
N LEU A 134 -20.96 12.39 -26.42
CA LEU A 134 -19.82 12.03 -27.24
C LEU A 134 -19.04 13.29 -27.62
N ASP A 135 -19.72 14.34 -28.10
CA ASP A 135 -19.15 15.65 -28.48
C ASP A 135 -18.54 16.45 -27.32
N GLY A 136 -18.62 15.99 -26.07
CA GLY A 136 -18.16 16.73 -24.88
C GLY A 136 -18.97 18.02 -24.63
N LYS A 137 -20.16 18.15 -25.23
CA LYS A 137 -21.03 19.33 -25.11
C LYS A 137 -21.87 19.27 -23.83
N GLU A 138 -21.21 19.10 -22.68
CA GLU A 138 -21.87 18.86 -21.39
C GLU A 138 -22.89 19.94 -21.02
N ALA A 139 -22.63 21.21 -21.36
CA ALA A 139 -23.54 22.31 -21.06
C ALA A 139 -24.84 22.23 -21.87
N ALA A 140 -24.76 21.81 -23.14
CA ALA A 140 -25.94 21.62 -23.98
C ALA A 140 -26.73 20.39 -23.53
N PHE A 141 -26.03 19.30 -23.18
CA PHE A 141 -26.64 18.10 -22.61
C PHE A 141 -27.38 18.41 -21.29
N ALA A 142 -26.72 19.05 -20.34
CA ALA A 142 -27.31 19.43 -19.06
C ALA A 142 -28.54 20.34 -19.23
N LYS A 143 -28.50 21.27 -20.20
CA LYS A 143 -29.65 22.11 -20.53
C LYS A 143 -30.83 21.28 -21.06
N ALA A 144 -30.57 20.29 -21.91
CA ALA A 144 -31.60 19.41 -22.45
C ALA A 144 -32.25 18.55 -21.36
N ILE A 145 -31.45 17.93 -20.48
CA ILE A 145 -31.96 17.16 -19.33
C ILE A 145 -32.82 18.03 -18.42
N LYS A 146 -32.36 19.25 -18.08
CA LYS A 146 -33.13 20.20 -17.28
C LYS A 146 -34.44 20.63 -17.95
N ALA A 147 -34.49 20.63 -19.29
CA ALA A 147 -35.68 20.93 -20.06
C ALA A 147 -36.67 19.76 -20.18
N GLY A 148 -36.36 18.59 -19.58
CA GLY A 148 -37.26 17.44 -19.55
C GLY A 148 -36.93 16.33 -20.55
N ALA A 149 -35.77 16.38 -21.21
CA ALA A 149 -35.32 15.32 -22.11
C ALA A 149 -35.20 13.96 -21.36
N PRO A 150 -35.30 12.81 -22.06
CA PRO A 150 -35.42 11.49 -21.44
C PRO A 150 -34.12 11.05 -20.72
N LYS A 151 -33.99 11.46 -19.45
CA LYS A 151 -32.84 11.18 -18.57
C LYS A 151 -32.53 9.69 -18.37
N ASN A 152 -33.53 8.81 -18.48
CA ASN A 152 -33.41 7.35 -18.32
C ASN A 152 -33.19 6.63 -19.66
N ALA A 153 -32.89 7.38 -20.72
CA ALA A 153 -32.69 6.79 -22.04
C ALA A 153 -31.55 5.76 -22.02
N VAL A 154 -31.81 4.64 -22.69
CA VAL A 154 -30.83 3.60 -22.96
C VAL A 154 -30.50 3.68 -24.44
N VAL A 155 -29.24 3.96 -24.74
CA VAL A 155 -28.73 4.08 -26.10
C VAL A 155 -27.63 3.06 -26.27
N ASP A 156 -27.78 2.21 -27.30
CA ASP A 156 -26.86 1.11 -27.60
C ASP A 156 -26.71 0.14 -26.41
N GLY A 157 -27.84 -0.18 -25.77
CA GLY A 157 -27.92 -1.08 -24.62
C GLY A 157 -27.38 -0.51 -23.32
N THR A 158 -26.90 0.74 -23.30
CA THR A 158 -26.27 1.36 -22.12
C THR A 158 -27.00 2.65 -21.71
N PRO A 159 -27.30 2.87 -20.41
CA PRO A 159 -27.92 4.10 -19.92
C PRO A 159 -27.06 5.34 -20.17
N LEU A 160 -27.68 6.50 -20.43
CA LEU A 160 -26.96 7.77 -20.63
C LEU A 160 -26.04 8.14 -19.44
N LEU A 161 -26.43 7.78 -18.21
CA LEU A 161 -25.58 8.00 -17.02
C LEU A 161 -24.24 7.26 -17.14
N VAL A 162 -24.27 6.00 -17.60
CA VAL A 162 -23.08 5.17 -17.73
C VAL A 162 -22.19 5.69 -18.86
N HIS A 163 -22.76 6.14 -19.97
CA HIS A 163 -22.02 6.82 -21.04
C HIS A 163 -21.31 8.08 -20.53
N ALA A 164 -22.02 8.93 -19.78
CA ALA A 164 -21.45 10.14 -19.19
C ALA A 164 -20.36 9.82 -18.15
N ALA A 165 -20.54 8.76 -17.35
CA ALA A 165 -19.58 8.28 -16.36
C ALA A 165 -18.27 7.81 -17.01
N LYS A 166 -18.36 6.91 -18.00
CA LYS A 166 -17.20 6.39 -18.74
C LYS A 166 -16.43 7.50 -19.46
N ALA A 167 -17.13 8.50 -19.97
CA ALA A 167 -16.53 9.67 -20.61
C ALA A 167 -16.01 10.74 -19.61
N ARG A 168 -16.15 10.53 -18.29
CA ARG A 168 -15.75 11.45 -17.22
C ARG A 168 -16.35 12.86 -17.36
N LEU A 169 -17.60 12.94 -17.82
CA LEU A 169 -18.32 14.20 -18.08
C LEU A 169 -19.09 14.67 -16.85
N GLY A 170 -18.37 15.25 -15.89
CA GLY A 170 -18.92 15.61 -14.57
C GLY A 170 -20.17 16.50 -14.59
N LYS A 171 -20.27 17.48 -15.49
CA LYS A 171 -21.46 18.36 -15.56
C LYS A 171 -22.66 17.61 -16.12
N ALA A 172 -22.44 16.72 -17.09
CA ALA A 172 -23.51 15.88 -17.63
C ALA A 172 -24.01 14.86 -16.59
N VAL A 173 -23.08 14.24 -15.85
CA VAL A 173 -23.40 13.35 -14.72
C VAL A 173 -24.22 14.08 -13.67
N SER A 174 -23.76 15.24 -13.17
CA SER A 174 -24.50 16.00 -12.16
C SER A 174 -25.92 16.34 -12.63
N ALA A 175 -26.10 16.73 -13.91
CA ALA A 175 -27.41 17.01 -14.46
C ALA A 175 -28.36 15.79 -14.45
N LEU A 176 -27.85 14.60 -14.72
CA LEU A 176 -28.64 13.36 -14.66
C LEU A 176 -29.00 12.95 -13.23
N LEU A 177 -28.03 13.06 -12.31
CA LEU A 177 -28.25 12.77 -10.89
C LEU A 177 -29.26 13.76 -10.27
N ASP A 178 -29.12 15.06 -10.55
CA ASP A 178 -30.07 16.09 -10.11
C ASP A 178 -31.47 15.90 -10.70
N ALA A 179 -31.54 15.32 -11.90
CA ALA A 179 -32.81 14.97 -12.53
C ALA A 179 -33.44 13.70 -11.95
N ASN A 180 -32.83 13.03 -10.96
CA ASN A 180 -33.28 11.72 -10.45
C ASN A 180 -33.36 10.66 -11.55
N VAL A 181 -32.25 10.42 -12.24
CA VAL A 181 -32.09 9.27 -13.14
C VAL A 181 -32.31 7.95 -12.38
N ASP A 182 -32.89 6.96 -13.05
CA ASP A 182 -33.11 5.62 -12.50
C ASP A 182 -31.79 4.85 -12.37
N LEU A 183 -31.25 4.82 -11.16
CA LEU A 183 -30.01 4.11 -10.85
C LEU A 183 -30.17 2.59 -10.90
N ILE A 184 -31.39 2.06 -10.73
CA ILE A 184 -31.66 0.61 -10.74
C ILE A 184 -31.44 0.07 -12.16
N ALA A 185 -31.79 0.84 -13.19
CA ALA A 185 -31.49 0.52 -14.58
C ALA A 185 -29.97 0.45 -14.89
N CYS A 186 -29.13 0.97 -14.00
CA CYS A 186 -27.67 1.02 -14.17
C CYS A 186 -26.91 -0.05 -13.34
N LEU A 187 -27.59 -0.99 -12.69
CA LEU A 187 -26.96 -1.97 -11.78
C LEU A 187 -25.88 -2.84 -12.43
N ALA A 188 -25.94 -3.09 -13.74
CA ALA A 188 -24.89 -3.82 -14.46
C ALA A 188 -23.55 -3.06 -14.53
N TRP A 189 -23.56 -1.76 -14.25
CA TRP A 189 -22.39 -0.85 -14.25
C TRP A 189 -22.22 -0.19 -12.88
N VAL A 190 -22.48 -0.95 -11.81
CA VAL A 190 -22.56 -0.40 -10.45
C VAL A 190 -21.25 0.23 -9.98
N ASP A 191 -20.11 -0.24 -10.48
CA ASP A 191 -18.80 0.35 -10.18
C ASP A 191 -18.71 1.77 -10.75
N GLU A 192 -19.02 1.96 -12.04
CA GLU A 192 -19.03 3.28 -12.68
C GLU A 192 -20.05 4.21 -12.02
N VAL A 193 -21.23 3.69 -11.66
CA VAL A 193 -22.29 4.45 -11.01
C VAL A 193 -21.88 4.89 -9.60
N ALA A 194 -21.29 4.00 -8.80
CA ALA A 194 -20.87 4.33 -7.43
C ALA A 194 -19.78 5.41 -7.43
N GLU A 195 -18.78 5.31 -8.33
CA GLU A 195 -17.71 6.30 -8.47
C GLU A 195 -18.26 7.69 -8.80
N VAL A 196 -19.20 7.78 -9.75
CA VAL A 196 -19.77 9.07 -10.14
C VAL A 196 -20.77 9.62 -9.14
N VAL A 197 -21.52 8.77 -8.43
CA VAL A 197 -22.39 9.22 -7.33
C VAL A 197 -21.58 9.80 -6.18
N GLN A 198 -20.46 9.15 -5.81
CA GLN A 198 -19.54 9.68 -4.81
C GLN A 198 -18.97 11.04 -5.24
N SER A 199 -18.51 11.14 -6.49
CA SER A 199 -17.83 12.35 -6.99
C SER A 199 -18.76 13.52 -7.31
N TYR A 200 -19.97 13.25 -7.79
CA TYR A 200 -20.87 14.25 -8.40
C TYR A 200 -22.28 14.29 -7.80
N GLY A 201 -22.63 13.40 -6.86
CA GLY A 201 -23.96 13.35 -6.23
C GLY A 201 -24.24 14.51 -5.26
N GLY A 202 -23.20 15.20 -4.79
CA GLY A 202 -23.31 16.36 -3.92
C GLY A 202 -24.13 16.08 -2.66
N LYS A 203 -25.15 16.91 -2.40
CA LYS A 203 -26.05 16.74 -1.24
C LYS A 203 -26.94 15.49 -1.31
N ASN A 204 -27.09 14.89 -2.49
CA ASN A 204 -27.95 13.74 -2.71
C ASN A 204 -27.18 12.41 -2.62
N THR A 205 -25.85 12.42 -2.49
CA THR A 205 -24.98 11.23 -2.52
C THR A 205 -25.50 10.12 -1.60
N THR A 206 -25.77 10.41 -0.33
CA THR A 206 -26.28 9.41 0.63
C THR A 206 -27.62 8.79 0.19
N ALA A 207 -28.54 9.57 -0.37
CA ALA A 207 -29.83 9.06 -0.83
C ALA A 207 -29.70 8.22 -2.12
N LEU A 208 -28.81 8.62 -3.03
CA LEU A 208 -28.51 7.90 -4.26
C LEU A 208 -27.83 6.55 -3.96
N LEU A 209 -26.81 6.54 -3.09
CA LEU A 209 -26.15 5.31 -2.64
C LEU A 209 -27.12 4.39 -1.89
N ARG A 210 -27.99 4.94 -1.04
CA ARG A 210 -29.04 4.16 -0.37
C ARG A 210 -29.97 3.47 -1.36
N THR A 211 -30.32 4.14 -2.46
CA THR A 211 -31.15 3.55 -3.54
C THR A 211 -30.49 2.32 -4.14
N LEU A 212 -29.18 2.36 -4.40
CA LEU A 212 -28.41 1.21 -4.89
C LEU A 212 -28.37 0.07 -3.86
N VAL A 213 -28.07 0.40 -2.60
CA VAL A 213 -27.93 -0.59 -1.51
C VAL A 213 -29.26 -1.30 -1.20
N GLN A 214 -30.39 -0.60 -1.27
CA GLN A 214 -31.70 -1.14 -0.91
C GLN A 214 -32.49 -1.72 -2.09
N ALA A 215 -32.01 -1.56 -3.32
CA ALA A 215 -32.69 -2.09 -4.51
C ALA A 215 -32.87 -3.62 -4.40
N PRO A 216 -34.11 -4.15 -4.47
CA PRO A 216 -34.35 -5.60 -4.41
C PRO A 216 -33.66 -6.38 -5.54
N GLN A 217 -33.46 -5.73 -6.69
CA GLN A 217 -32.79 -6.30 -7.86
C GLN A 217 -31.27 -6.35 -7.72
N ALA A 218 -30.69 -5.57 -6.79
CA ALA A 218 -29.25 -5.56 -6.59
C ALA A 218 -28.82 -6.79 -5.78
N ASP A 219 -27.84 -7.52 -6.32
CA ASP A 219 -27.16 -8.62 -5.63
C ASP A 219 -26.27 -8.03 -4.52
N PRO A 220 -26.63 -8.21 -3.23
CA PRO A 220 -25.86 -7.62 -2.14
C PRO A 220 -24.46 -8.23 -2.03
N VAL A 221 -24.26 -9.48 -2.46
CA VAL A 221 -22.95 -10.13 -2.48
C VAL A 221 -22.06 -9.49 -3.53
N ALA A 222 -22.59 -9.22 -4.73
CA ALA A 222 -21.85 -8.51 -5.77
C ALA A 222 -21.49 -7.08 -5.34
N LEU A 223 -22.42 -6.36 -4.70
CA LEU A 223 -22.18 -5.01 -4.17
C LEU A 223 -21.08 -5.00 -3.10
N TRP A 224 -21.11 -5.95 -2.15
CA TRP A 224 -20.07 -6.04 -1.11
C TRP A 224 -18.69 -6.37 -1.69
N ARG A 225 -18.63 -7.04 -2.84
CA ARG A 225 -17.38 -7.38 -3.51
C ARG A 225 -16.90 -6.31 -4.49
N SER A 226 -17.63 -5.21 -4.67
CA SER A 226 -17.26 -4.10 -5.55
C SER A 226 -16.34 -3.10 -4.84
N GLU A 227 -15.19 -2.82 -5.45
CA GLU A 227 -14.25 -1.82 -4.93
C GLU A 227 -14.87 -0.42 -4.90
N CYS A 228 -15.50 0.03 -5.99
CA CYS A 228 -16.03 1.38 -6.10
C CYS A 228 -17.22 1.61 -5.15
N VAL A 229 -18.10 0.59 -5.00
CA VAL A 229 -19.22 0.65 -4.05
C VAL A 229 -18.70 0.76 -2.62
N LEU A 230 -17.79 -0.13 -2.20
CA LEU A 230 -17.29 -0.09 -0.82
C LEU A 230 -16.54 1.20 -0.50
N ARG A 231 -15.75 1.76 -1.43
CA ARG A 231 -15.09 3.06 -1.26
C ARG A 231 -16.12 4.17 -1.00
N ALA A 232 -17.19 4.22 -1.80
CA ALA A 232 -18.26 5.20 -1.61
C ALA A 232 -19.02 5.00 -0.29
N LEU A 233 -19.30 3.75 0.09
CA LEU A 233 -20.02 3.44 1.34
C LEU A 233 -19.20 3.69 2.60
N CYS A 234 -17.86 3.61 2.53
CA CYS A 234 -17.02 3.93 3.69
C CYS A 234 -17.07 5.42 4.09
N GLU A 235 -17.56 6.31 3.22
CA GLU A 235 -17.85 7.69 3.60
C GLU A 235 -19.14 7.83 4.41
N HIS A 236 -19.99 6.79 4.40
CA HIS A 236 -21.32 6.72 4.99
C HIS A 236 -21.50 5.40 5.79
N PRO A 237 -20.91 5.30 7.00
CA PRO A 237 -20.86 4.05 7.78
C PRO A 237 -22.24 3.40 8.01
N GLU A 238 -23.30 4.18 8.08
CA GLU A 238 -24.68 3.69 8.21
C GLU A 238 -25.15 2.91 6.97
N LEU A 239 -24.73 3.32 5.77
CA LEU A 239 -25.04 2.60 4.54
C LEU A 239 -24.16 1.37 4.35
N LEU A 240 -22.91 1.42 4.83
CA LEU A 240 -22.03 0.25 4.88
C LEU A 240 -22.64 -0.84 5.79
N ALA A 241 -23.09 -0.46 6.99
CA ALA A 241 -23.78 -1.37 7.91
C ALA A 241 -25.07 -1.94 7.30
N LEU A 242 -25.84 -1.08 6.61
CA LEU A 242 -27.05 -1.49 5.92
C LEU A 242 -26.76 -2.55 4.85
N LEU A 243 -25.76 -2.35 3.99
CA LEU A 243 -25.36 -3.35 2.99
C LEU A 243 -24.91 -4.65 3.66
N ALA A 244 -24.07 -4.56 4.70
CA ALA A 244 -23.57 -5.71 5.43
C ALA A 244 -24.68 -6.55 6.08
N SER A 245 -25.80 -5.93 6.46
CA SER A 245 -26.95 -6.63 7.06
C SER A 245 -27.84 -7.36 6.05
N ARG A 246 -27.61 -7.20 4.74
CA ARG A 246 -28.40 -7.89 3.71
C ARG A 246 -28.08 -9.38 3.70
N GLU A 247 -29.11 -10.19 3.46
CA GLU A 247 -28.98 -11.64 3.39
C GLU A 247 -27.91 -12.05 2.36
N GLY A 248 -27.06 -13.01 2.74
CA GLY A 248 -26.00 -13.56 1.89
C GLY A 248 -24.67 -12.79 1.92
N VAL A 249 -24.61 -11.58 2.50
CA VAL A 249 -23.36 -10.82 2.60
C VAL A 249 -22.43 -11.42 3.64
N ASP A 250 -21.24 -11.83 3.19
CA ASP A 250 -20.11 -12.14 4.07
C ASP A 250 -19.19 -10.93 4.17
N VAL A 251 -19.15 -10.31 5.36
CA VAL A 251 -18.32 -9.13 5.66
C VAL A 251 -16.83 -9.39 5.45
N ASN A 252 -16.41 -10.66 5.53
CA ASN A 252 -15.03 -11.08 5.33
C ASN A 252 -14.71 -11.47 3.88
N ALA A 253 -15.70 -11.40 2.98
CA ALA A 253 -15.49 -11.70 1.58
C ALA A 253 -14.46 -10.75 0.96
N GLN A 254 -13.66 -11.33 0.07
CA GLN A 254 -12.62 -10.64 -0.66
C GLN A 254 -13.19 -9.75 -1.77
N ILE A 255 -12.66 -8.53 -1.86
CA ILE A 255 -13.07 -7.52 -2.82
C ILE A 255 -12.53 -7.89 -4.21
N ARG A 256 -13.34 -7.76 -5.26
CA ARG A 256 -12.89 -7.94 -6.65
C ARG A 256 -12.19 -6.68 -7.13
N TRP A 257 -11.11 -6.85 -7.88
CA TRP A 257 -10.44 -5.70 -8.47
C TRP A 257 -11.26 -5.19 -9.67
N ALA A 258 -11.64 -3.90 -9.66
CA ALA A 258 -12.50 -3.30 -10.68
C ALA A 258 -11.92 -3.42 -12.11
N LEU A 259 -10.59 -3.33 -12.26
CA LEU A 259 -9.92 -3.41 -13.57
C LEU A 259 -9.60 -4.85 -14.00
N HIS A 260 -9.58 -5.79 -13.06
CA HIS A 260 -9.22 -7.19 -13.26
C HIS A 260 -10.14 -8.07 -12.39
N PRO A 261 -11.41 -8.26 -12.78
CA PRO A 261 -12.41 -8.95 -11.95
C PRO A 261 -12.07 -10.40 -11.60
N GLU A 262 -11.18 -11.02 -12.37
CA GLU A 262 -10.61 -12.34 -12.11
C GLU A 262 -9.67 -12.36 -10.89
N GLN A 263 -9.18 -11.19 -10.49
CA GLN A 263 -8.31 -11.02 -9.33
C GLN A 263 -9.11 -10.51 -8.13
N VAL A 264 -8.75 -11.03 -6.96
CA VAL A 264 -9.32 -10.62 -5.69
C VAL A 264 -8.27 -9.92 -4.83
N ARG A 265 -8.71 -8.89 -4.13
CA ARG A 265 -7.98 -8.22 -3.05
C ARG A 265 -8.40 -8.82 -1.71
N GLY A 266 -7.74 -8.40 -0.62
CA GLY A 266 -8.17 -8.78 0.71
C GLY A 266 -9.58 -8.29 1.07
N SER A 267 -10.06 -8.62 2.26
CA SER A 267 -11.33 -8.08 2.80
C SER A 267 -11.29 -6.55 2.95
N LEU A 268 -12.43 -5.93 3.24
CA LEU A 268 -12.50 -4.49 3.47
C LEU A 268 -11.61 -4.04 4.64
N LEU A 269 -11.62 -4.79 5.75
CA LEU A 269 -10.77 -4.48 6.91
C LEU A 269 -9.29 -4.64 6.58
N PHE A 270 -8.92 -5.62 5.75
CA PHE A 270 -7.57 -5.75 5.24
C PHE A 270 -7.14 -4.50 4.46
N ASN A 271 -8.04 -3.87 3.69
CA ASN A 271 -7.70 -2.69 2.88
C ASN A 271 -7.95 -1.34 3.59
N SER A 272 -8.04 -1.31 4.92
CA SER A 272 -8.53 -0.15 5.70
C SER A 272 -7.83 1.18 5.39
N VAL A 273 -6.49 1.19 5.40
CA VAL A 273 -5.66 2.37 5.09
C VAL A 273 -6.04 2.96 3.73
N SER A 274 -6.22 2.10 2.72
CA SER A 274 -6.43 2.51 1.33
C SER A 274 -7.89 2.84 0.99
N PHE A 275 -8.86 2.23 1.68
CA PHE A 275 -10.29 2.46 1.41
C PHE A 275 -10.86 3.59 2.24
N PHE A 276 -10.47 3.70 3.51
CA PHE A 276 -11.08 4.65 4.44
C PHE A 276 -10.12 5.24 5.48
N LYS A 277 -8.80 5.10 5.28
CA LYS A 277 -7.74 5.73 6.09
C LYS A 277 -7.89 5.46 7.59
N ASP A 278 -8.32 4.26 7.96
CA ASP A 278 -8.55 3.83 9.35
C ASP A 278 -9.50 4.76 10.15
N ARG A 279 -10.48 5.37 9.46
CA ARG A 279 -11.58 6.08 10.11
C ARG A 279 -12.25 5.23 11.20
N LEU A 280 -12.27 5.76 12.43
CA LEU A 280 -12.74 5.07 13.63
C LEU A 280 -14.22 4.67 13.57
N ASP A 281 -15.07 5.48 12.93
CA ASP A 281 -16.50 5.20 12.77
C ASP A 281 -16.76 4.01 11.83
N VAL A 282 -15.99 3.88 10.75
CA VAL A 282 -16.01 2.71 9.86
C VAL A 282 -15.48 1.47 10.57
N LEU A 283 -14.37 1.60 11.31
CA LEU A 283 -13.81 0.49 12.09
C LEU A 283 -14.81 -0.03 13.13
N ALA A 284 -15.51 0.85 13.85
CA ALA A 284 -16.52 0.45 14.83
C ALA A 284 -17.69 -0.34 14.20
N VAL A 285 -18.12 0.05 12.99
CA VAL A 285 -19.12 -0.71 12.22
C VAL A 285 -18.59 -2.09 11.86
N LEU A 286 -17.38 -2.17 11.30
CA LEU A 286 -16.76 -3.44 10.90
C LEU A 286 -16.53 -4.38 12.11
N GLU A 287 -16.12 -3.83 13.25
CA GLU A 287 -15.95 -4.59 14.50
C GLU A 287 -17.28 -5.16 15.00
N THR A 288 -18.35 -4.35 15.00
CA THR A 288 -19.70 -4.79 15.39
C THR A 288 -20.22 -5.93 14.51
N LEU A 289 -19.79 -5.94 13.24
CA LEU A 289 -20.15 -6.94 12.25
C LEU A 289 -19.22 -8.18 12.28
N GLY A 290 -18.23 -8.23 13.16
CA GLY A 290 -17.29 -9.35 13.26
C GLY A 290 -16.32 -9.44 12.07
N ALA A 291 -16.00 -8.30 11.44
CA ALA A 291 -15.05 -8.23 10.35
C ALA A 291 -13.64 -8.67 10.80
N ARG A 292 -12.96 -9.37 9.91
CA ARG A 292 -11.59 -9.84 10.03
C ARG A 292 -10.79 -9.35 8.85
N SER A 293 -9.52 -9.08 9.11
CA SER A 293 -8.57 -8.74 8.06
C SER A 293 -8.14 -10.04 7.36
N VAL A 294 -8.66 -10.25 6.16
CA VAL A 294 -8.44 -11.47 5.37
C VAL A 294 -7.59 -11.09 4.17
N ALA A 295 -6.38 -11.63 4.08
CA ALA A 295 -5.47 -11.42 2.95
C ALA A 295 -6.00 -12.07 1.66
N PRO A 296 -5.63 -11.58 0.47
CA PRO A 296 -5.92 -12.27 -0.78
C PRO A 296 -5.11 -13.57 -0.90
N PRO A 297 -5.63 -14.64 -1.54
CA PRO A 297 -5.02 -15.98 -1.47
C PRO A 297 -3.65 -16.06 -2.16
N ALA A 298 -3.42 -15.20 -3.16
CA ALA A 298 -2.19 -15.17 -3.94
C ALA A 298 -1.15 -14.17 -3.40
N MET A 299 -1.36 -13.59 -2.21
CA MET A 299 -0.40 -12.64 -1.64
C MET A 299 0.87 -13.34 -1.21
N SER A 300 2.02 -12.78 -1.59
CA SER A 300 3.33 -13.29 -1.16
C SER A 300 3.59 -13.02 0.32
N ASP A 301 4.36 -13.90 0.95
CA ASP A 301 4.85 -13.71 2.32
C ASP A 301 5.58 -12.38 2.50
N GLN A 302 6.40 -12.00 1.53
CA GLN A 302 7.07 -10.69 1.49
C GLN A 302 6.06 -9.56 1.67
N ARG A 303 4.99 -9.54 0.88
CA ARG A 303 3.99 -8.47 0.96
C ARG A 303 3.26 -8.50 2.30
N ARG A 304 3.00 -9.67 2.88
CA ARG A 304 2.40 -9.79 4.22
C ARG A 304 3.31 -9.25 5.32
N LEU A 305 4.62 -9.49 5.22
CA LEU A 305 5.62 -8.94 6.15
C LEU A 305 5.82 -7.43 5.97
N GLU A 306 5.76 -6.91 4.74
CA GLU A 306 5.79 -5.46 4.48
C GLU A 306 4.62 -4.76 5.18
N ARG A 307 3.43 -5.36 5.17
CA ARG A 307 2.28 -4.80 5.86
C ARG A 307 2.51 -4.70 7.37
N LEU A 308 3.09 -5.73 7.98
CA LEU A 308 3.47 -5.71 9.39
C LEU A 308 4.50 -4.60 9.68
N TYR A 309 5.49 -4.40 8.80
CA TYR A 309 6.47 -3.32 8.90
C TYR A 309 5.82 -1.92 8.84
N TRP A 310 4.87 -1.71 7.91
CA TRP A 310 4.15 -0.45 7.74
C TRP A 310 2.94 -0.30 8.66
N GLN A 311 2.71 -1.25 9.56
CA GLN A 311 1.57 -1.29 10.50
C GLN A 311 0.21 -1.32 9.78
N GLU A 312 0.18 -1.88 8.57
CA GLU A 312 -1.05 -2.15 7.85
C GLU A 312 -1.71 -3.43 8.38
N ARG A 313 -3.06 -3.49 8.36
CA ARG A 313 -3.80 -4.66 8.85
C ARG A 313 -3.52 -5.90 7.99
N ASP A 314 -3.12 -7.01 8.60
CA ASP A 314 -3.10 -8.35 8.00
C ASP A 314 -3.66 -9.32 9.05
N ALA A 315 -2.86 -10.22 9.61
CA ALA A 315 -3.24 -10.95 10.80
C ALA A 315 -3.09 -10.04 12.04
N GLY A 316 -3.86 -10.31 13.09
CA GLY A 316 -3.85 -9.52 14.31
C GLY A 316 -2.58 -9.69 15.16
N THR A 317 -1.82 -10.76 14.94
CA THR A 317 -0.55 -11.04 15.62
C THR A 317 0.45 -11.74 14.69
N VAL A 318 1.75 -11.71 15.06
CA VAL A 318 2.79 -12.48 14.36
C VAL A 318 2.48 -13.99 14.39
N ALA A 319 1.95 -14.51 15.50
CA ALA A 319 1.58 -15.91 15.63
C ALA A 319 0.52 -16.33 14.60
N GLU A 320 -0.46 -15.46 14.33
CA GLU A 320 -1.47 -15.72 13.31
C GLU A 320 -0.89 -15.68 11.88
N LEU A 321 0.11 -14.84 11.61
CA LEU A 321 0.83 -14.87 10.32
C LEU A 321 1.53 -16.22 10.12
N VAL A 322 2.25 -16.70 11.14
CA VAL A 322 2.92 -18.01 11.12
C VAL A 322 1.91 -19.14 10.97
N ALA A 323 0.79 -19.10 11.68
CA ALA A 323 -0.29 -20.07 11.54
C ALA A 323 -0.92 -20.07 10.13
N ALA A 324 -0.89 -18.92 9.45
CA ALA A 324 -1.29 -18.78 8.05
C ALA A 324 -0.19 -19.20 7.04
N GLY A 325 0.92 -19.76 7.52
CA GLY A 325 2.01 -20.30 6.70
C GLY A 325 3.04 -19.26 6.24
N VAL A 326 3.01 -18.04 6.76
CA VAL A 326 3.98 -17.00 6.38
C VAL A 326 5.35 -17.33 6.93
N ASN A 327 6.34 -17.41 6.05
CA ASN A 327 7.74 -17.54 6.45
C ASN A 327 8.30 -16.18 6.89
N LEU A 328 8.56 -16.03 8.20
CA LEU A 328 9.10 -14.80 8.81
C LEU A 328 10.50 -14.41 8.32
N ASP A 329 11.25 -15.38 7.78
CA ASP A 329 12.60 -15.16 7.25
C ASP A 329 12.59 -14.73 5.78
N THR A 330 11.40 -14.62 5.16
CA THR A 330 11.26 -14.05 3.82
C THR A 330 11.81 -12.62 3.80
N PRO A 331 12.71 -12.28 2.86
CA PRO A 331 13.24 -10.92 2.79
C PRO A 331 12.14 -9.90 2.50
N LEU A 332 12.26 -8.71 3.10
CA LEU A 332 11.25 -7.66 2.96
C LEU A 332 11.27 -7.03 1.56
N TRP A 333 12.46 -6.91 0.96
CA TRP A 333 12.66 -6.30 -0.36
C TRP A 333 13.66 -7.11 -1.19
N ASP A 334 13.42 -7.18 -2.50
CA ASP A 334 14.26 -7.95 -3.43
C ASP A 334 15.66 -7.32 -3.61
N ASP A 335 15.73 -5.99 -3.58
CA ASP A 335 16.98 -5.24 -3.77
C ASP A 335 17.87 -5.21 -2.51
N ARG A 336 17.28 -5.54 -1.36
CA ARG A 336 17.94 -5.56 -0.05
C ARG A 336 17.40 -6.74 0.76
N PRO A 337 17.97 -7.94 0.60
CA PRO A 337 17.41 -9.16 1.17
C PRO A 337 17.68 -9.24 2.69
N THR A 338 17.01 -8.39 3.46
CA THR A 338 17.03 -8.38 4.92
C THR A 338 15.66 -8.80 5.45
N SER A 339 15.66 -9.71 6.42
CA SER A 339 14.44 -10.15 7.12
C SER A 339 13.77 -8.99 7.85
N LEU A 340 12.49 -9.15 8.18
CA LEU A 340 11.76 -8.16 8.97
C LEU A 340 12.44 -7.90 10.32
N LEU A 341 12.87 -8.97 11.01
CA LEU A 341 13.57 -8.90 12.29
C LEU A 341 14.82 -8.00 12.23
N ARG A 342 15.65 -8.17 11.19
CA ARG A 342 16.85 -7.36 11.00
C ARG A 342 16.53 -5.90 10.66
N ASN A 343 15.44 -5.66 9.93
CA ASN A 343 15.02 -4.31 9.57
C ASN A 343 14.49 -3.50 10.75
N VAL A 344 13.67 -4.10 11.62
CA VAL A 344 13.14 -3.39 12.81
C VAL A 344 14.25 -3.05 13.81
N MET A 345 15.35 -3.81 13.81
CA MET A 345 16.53 -3.55 14.65
C MET A 345 17.46 -2.46 14.13
N ARG A 346 17.12 -1.74 13.04
CA ARG A 346 17.90 -0.56 12.62
C ARG A 346 17.75 0.63 13.57
N HIS A 347 16.56 0.78 14.16
CA HIS A 347 16.22 1.87 15.07
C HIS A 347 15.46 1.35 16.31
N PRO A 348 16.02 0.37 17.04
CA PRO A 348 15.25 -0.45 17.98
C PRO A 348 14.76 0.34 19.19
N THR A 349 15.42 1.46 19.52
CA THR A 349 15.10 2.28 20.68
C THR A 349 14.56 3.67 20.32
N MET A 350 14.17 3.91 19.07
CA MET A 350 13.49 5.16 18.69
C MET A 350 12.14 5.29 19.42
N GLY A 351 11.40 4.17 19.49
CA GLY A 351 10.16 3.98 20.24
C GLY A 351 10.13 2.59 20.87
N CYS A 352 8.97 2.14 21.33
CA CYS A 352 8.83 0.81 21.94
C CYS A 352 8.45 -0.27 20.93
N GLN A 353 7.75 0.11 19.87
CA GLN A 353 7.21 -0.81 18.87
C GLN A 353 8.28 -1.67 18.17
N PRO A 354 9.47 -1.14 17.77
CA PRO A 354 10.46 -1.96 17.08
C PRO A 354 10.93 -3.16 17.90
N LEU A 355 11.26 -2.95 19.18
CA LEU A 355 11.68 -4.04 20.08
C LEU A 355 10.52 -4.96 20.44
N THR A 356 9.30 -4.45 20.64
CA THR A 356 8.11 -5.30 20.83
C THR A 356 7.93 -6.25 19.65
N LEU A 357 7.98 -5.72 18.43
CA LEU A 357 7.85 -6.52 17.21
C LEU A 357 9.02 -7.51 17.05
N ALA A 358 10.25 -7.08 17.34
CA ALA A 358 11.42 -7.98 17.32
C ALA A 358 11.26 -9.16 18.29
N ASN A 359 10.77 -8.90 19.50
CA ASN A 359 10.48 -9.94 20.50
C ASN A 359 9.37 -10.89 20.06
N GLU A 360 8.29 -10.36 19.48
CA GLU A 360 7.22 -11.18 18.91
C GLU A 360 7.73 -12.07 17.77
N LEU A 361 8.58 -11.53 16.89
CA LEU A 361 9.18 -12.29 15.79
C LEU A 361 10.06 -13.43 16.30
N LEU A 362 10.96 -13.16 17.26
CA LEU A 362 11.81 -14.17 17.88
C LEU A 362 11.00 -15.26 18.58
N THR A 363 9.97 -14.86 19.32
CA THR A 363 9.06 -15.79 20.03
C THR A 363 8.31 -16.71 19.06
N ASN A 364 8.04 -16.24 17.85
CA ASN A 364 7.36 -16.98 16.79
C ASN A 364 8.33 -17.66 15.80
N GLY A 365 9.61 -17.76 16.15
CA GLY A 365 10.59 -18.57 15.41
C GLY A 365 11.30 -17.87 14.25
N ALA A 366 11.26 -16.52 14.17
CA ALA A 366 12.13 -15.81 13.24
C ALA A 366 13.60 -16.10 13.56
N SER A 367 14.40 -16.35 12.52
CA SER A 367 15.80 -16.73 12.68
C SER A 367 16.65 -15.54 13.11
N ALA A 368 17.52 -15.73 14.10
CA ALA A 368 18.56 -14.78 14.48
C ALA A 368 19.96 -15.18 13.99
N ALA A 369 20.07 -16.18 13.09
CA ALA A 369 21.35 -16.78 12.69
C ALA A 369 22.41 -15.75 12.21
N PHE A 370 21.96 -14.65 11.58
CA PHE A 370 22.82 -13.59 11.10
C PHE A 370 23.52 -12.77 12.20
N TRP A 371 23.02 -12.80 13.44
CA TRP A 371 23.66 -12.18 14.61
C TRP A 371 24.43 -13.16 15.48
N MET A 372 24.59 -14.41 15.06
CA MET A 372 25.49 -15.34 15.77
C MET A 372 26.96 -15.00 15.49
N GLU A 373 27.22 -14.30 14.38
CA GLU A 373 28.54 -13.76 14.05
C GLU A 373 28.85 -12.49 14.85
N PRO A 374 30.03 -12.40 15.51
CA PRO A 374 30.34 -11.31 16.43
C PRO A 374 30.27 -9.91 15.81
N ASP A 375 30.74 -9.73 14.58
CA ASP A 375 30.74 -8.40 13.95
C ASP A 375 29.33 -7.92 13.61
N ALA A 376 28.47 -8.83 13.15
CA ALA A 376 27.07 -8.51 12.85
C ALA A 376 26.28 -8.19 14.12
N PHE A 377 26.46 -8.99 15.18
CA PHE A 377 25.86 -8.73 16.49
C PHE A 377 26.27 -7.36 17.05
N GLN A 378 27.57 -7.07 17.07
CA GLN A 378 28.06 -5.81 17.62
C GLN A 378 27.56 -4.61 16.80
N ARG A 379 27.65 -4.70 15.47
CA ARG A 379 27.23 -3.62 14.57
C ARG A 379 25.74 -3.32 14.61
N GLU A 380 24.90 -4.34 14.68
CA GLU A 380 23.46 -4.18 14.45
C GLU A 380 22.66 -4.26 15.74
N VAL A 381 23.05 -5.14 16.67
CA VAL A 381 22.36 -5.30 17.94
C VAL A 381 22.95 -4.36 19.00
N LEU A 382 24.25 -4.43 19.26
CA LEU A 382 24.82 -3.63 20.36
C LEU A 382 24.80 -2.13 20.05
N VAL A 383 25.21 -1.72 18.85
CA VAL A 383 25.11 -0.31 18.44
C VAL A 383 23.65 0.14 18.43
N GLY A 384 22.74 -0.63 17.81
CA GLY A 384 21.33 -0.25 17.73
C GLY A 384 20.65 -0.07 19.09
N ILE A 385 20.96 -0.95 20.06
CA ILE A 385 20.36 -0.91 21.40
C ILE A 385 21.02 0.14 22.29
N PHE A 386 22.35 0.19 22.33
CA PHE A 386 23.06 0.96 23.34
C PHE A 386 23.49 2.36 22.89
N ASP A 387 23.55 2.63 21.59
CA ASP A 387 23.86 3.98 21.11
C ASP A 387 22.71 4.95 21.45
N ALA A 388 23.01 5.90 22.32
CA ALA A 388 22.07 6.89 22.82
C ALA A 388 21.79 8.01 21.81
N LYS A 389 22.56 8.13 20.72
CA LYS A 389 22.45 9.22 19.76
C LYS A 389 21.06 9.31 19.15
N GLU A 390 20.49 8.20 18.69
CA GLU A 390 19.15 8.22 18.09
C GLU A 390 18.06 8.57 19.10
N ARG A 391 18.13 7.99 20.30
CA ARG A 391 17.22 8.34 21.41
C ARG A 391 17.28 9.82 21.75
N ALA A 392 18.48 10.40 21.78
CA ALA A 392 18.68 11.80 22.08
C ALA A 392 18.18 12.72 20.95
N LEU A 393 18.46 12.38 19.69
CA LEU A 393 18.00 13.14 18.52
C LEU A 393 16.47 13.15 18.39
N MET A 394 15.82 12.05 18.76
CA MET A 394 14.38 11.87 18.57
C MET A 394 13.56 12.20 19.82
N ALA A 395 14.19 12.61 20.93
CA ALA A 395 13.51 12.77 22.23
C ALA A 395 12.29 13.72 22.21
N ASP A 396 12.30 14.70 21.32
CA ASP A 396 11.24 15.71 21.18
C ASP A 396 10.39 15.54 19.90
N VAL A 397 10.60 14.46 19.14
CA VAL A 397 9.91 14.22 17.86
C VAL A 397 8.66 13.37 18.10
N PRO A 398 7.43 13.87 17.85
CA PRO A 398 6.23 13.06 18.04
C PRO A 398 6.25 11.77 17.23
N LEU A 399 6.04 10.64 17.90
CA LEU A 399 5.90 9.33 17.26
C LEU A 399 4.42 9.01 17.04
N ASN A 400 4.09 8.53 15.84
CA ASN A 400 2.72 8.19 15.51
C ASN A 400 2.33 6.83 16.11
N GLY A 401 1.40 6.81 17.07
CA GLY A 401 0.90 5.57 17.68
C GLY A 401 1.89 4.83 18.58
N ASP A 402 3.07 5.41 18.84
CA ASP A 402 4.10 4.85 19.72
C ASP A 402 4.57 5.91 20.73
N ARG A 403 5.36 5.48 21.71
CA ARG A 403 5.97 6.31 22.74
C ARG A 403 7.48 6.13 22.73
N HIS A 404 8.20 7.21 23.00
CA HIS A 404 9.65 7.18 23.12
C HIS A 404 10.11 6.11 24.12
N PHE A 405 11.16 5.39 23.74
CA PHE A 405 11.80 4.40 24.60
C PHE A 405 12.51 5.10 25.76
N VAL A 406 12.25 4.65 26.99
CA VAL A 406 12.92 5.14 28.19
C VAL A 406 13.56 3.95 28.91
N PRO A 407 14.90 3.87 29.00
CA PRO A 407 15.60 2.70 29.57
C PRO A 407 15.07 2.24 30.93
N ALA A 408 14.75 3.16 31.83
CA ALA A 408 14.25 2.86 33.17
C ALA A 408 12.86 2.19 33.18
N ARG A 409 12.03 2.46 32.18
CA ARG A 409 10.66 1.94 32.08
C ARG A 409 10.57 0.75 31.12
N ASP A 410 11.30 0.82 30.01
CA ASP A 410 11.14 -0.04 28.84
C ASP A 410 12.29 -1.02 28.66
N GLY A 411 13.30 -0.97 29.53
CA GLY A 411 14.48 -1.81 29.49
C GLY A 411 14.20 -3.32 29.46
N GLN A 412 13.03 -3.75 29.93
CA GLN A 412 12.59 -5.15 29.81
C GLN A 412 12.54 -5.63 28.37
N LEU A 413 12.17 -4.77 27.41
CA LEU A 413 12.14 -5.14 25.99
C LEU A 413 13.52 -5.55 25.46
N ILE A 414 14.58 -4.90 25.95
CA ILE A 414 15.97 -5.24 25.60
C ILE A 414 16.37 -6.58 26.23
N LEU A 415 15.95 -6.82 27.48
CA LEU A 415 16.21 -8.07 28.18
C LEU A 415 15.54 -9.25 27.47
N ASP A 416 14.27 -9.09 27.10
CA ASP A 416 13.50 -10.12 26.38
C ASP A 416 14.14 -10.41 25.02
N PHE A 417 14.60 -9.37 24.32
CA PHE A 417 15.26 -9.50 23.03
C PHE A 417 16.58 -10.28 23.14
N LEU A 418 17.46 -9.85 24.05
CA LEU A 418 18.74 -10.54 24.27
C LEU A 418 18.54 -11.96 24.80
N ALA A 419 17.52 -12.21 25.62
CA ALA A 419 17.15 -13.56 26.06
C ALA A 419 16.73 -14.43 24.88
N GLY A 420 15.95 -13.88 23.93
CA GLY A 420 15.58 -14.56 22.69
C GLY A 420 16.80 -14.93 21.83
N LEU A 421 17.77 -14.03 21.71
CA LEU A 421 19.02 -14.30 20.98
C LEU A 421 19.86 -15.40 21.66
N LEU A 422 20.01 -15.34 22.98
CA LEU A 422 20.72 -16.35 23.77
C LEU A 422 20.03 -17.73 23.67
N ALA A 423 18.70 -17.77 23.70
CA ALA A 423 17.92 -19.00 23.52
C ALA A 423 18.09 -19.61 22.12
N GLN A 424 18.38 -18.79 21.10
CA GLN A 424 18.70 -19.25 19.74
C GLN A 424 20.19 -19.57 19.53
N GLY A 425 21.02 -19.48 20.57
CA GLY A 425 22.42 -19.92 20.53
C GLY A 425 23.47 -18.81 20.44
N LEU A 426 23.11 -17.56 20.72
CA LEU A 426 24.11 -16.49 20.88
C LEU A 426 25.09 -16.87 22.00
N ASP A 427 26.39 -16.80 21.71
CA ASP A 427 27.42 -17.08 22.72
C ASP A 427 27.45 -15.97 23.79
N ALA A 428 27.10 -16.33 25.02
CA ALA A 428 27.15 -15.41 26.16
C ALA A 428 28.58 -14.93 26.49
N ASN A 429 29.60 -15.68 26.04
CA ASN A 429 31.03 -15.34 26.17
C ASN A 429 31.59 -14.62 24.93
N MET A 430 30.72 -14.19 24.01
CA MET A 430 31.15 -13.54 22.77
C MET A 430 32.10 -12.36 23.06
N PRO A 431 33.29 -12.33 22.44
CA PRO A 431 34.19 -11.21 22.57
C PRO A 431 33.66 -10.01 21.79
N VAL A 432 33.71 -8.83 22.41
CA VAL A 432 33.26 -7.56 21.84
C VAL A 432 34.40 -6.54 21.80
N ARG A 433 34.38 -5.71 20.75
CA ARG A 433 35.32 -4.63 20.45
C ARG A 433 34.54 -3.34 20.23
N LEU A 434 34.48 -2.50 21.26
CA LEU A 434 33.61 -1.32 21.28
C LEU A 434 34.45 -0.05 21.44
N CYS A 435 34.10 0.99 20.70
CA CYS A 435 34.62 2.33 20.86
C CYS A 435 33.55 3.19 21.51
N LEU A 436 33.74 3.53 22.78
CA LEU A 436 32.74 4.25 23.57
C LEU A 436 33.09 5.73 23.64
N HIS A 437 32.08 6.56 23.35
CA HIS A 437 32.16 8.01 23.47
C HIS A 437 31.11 8.47 24.48
N LYS A 438 31.43 9.50 25.26
CA LYS A 438 30.39 10.19 26.02
C LYS A 438 29.62 11.10 25.08
N LEU A 439 28.29 11.01 25.08
CA LEU A 439 27.42 11.93 24.35
C LEU A 439 27.37 13.30 25.07
N THR A 440 27.34 14.40 24.32
CA THR A 440 27.17 15.74 24.88
C THR A 440 25.82 15.89 25.57
N GLY A 441 25.71 16.84 26.50
CA GLY A 441 24.43 17.21 27.11
C GLY A 441 23.39 17.74 26.11
N SER A 442 23.83 18.22 24.94
CA SER A 442 22.95 18.62 23.82
C SER A 442 22.40 17.43 23.03
N GLY A 443 22.93 16.22 23.21
CA GLY A 443 22.40 14.99 22.63
C GLY A 443 22.77 14.71 21.17
N ILE A 444 23.65 15.50 20.55
CA ILE A 444 23.91 15.44 19.10
C ILE A 444 25.29 14.86 18.77
N ASP A 445 26.31 15.20 19.56
CA ASP A 445 27.71 14.91 19.27
C ASP A 445 28.43 14.21 20.42
N ALA A 446 29.60 13.65 20.14
CA ALA A 446 30.52 13.18 21.18
C ALA A 446 31.12 14.37 21.95
N ASP A 447 31.20 14.25 23.27
CA ASP A 447 31.86 15.23 24.12
C ASP A 447 33.37 15.02 24.09
N PHE A 448 34.06 15.75 23.21
CA PHE A 448 35.52 15.66 23.01
C PHE A 448 36.37 15.99 24.25
N ARG A 449 35.76 16.47 25.35
CA ARG A 449 36.46 16.65 26.63
C ARG A 449 36.76 15.30 27.32
N TYR A 450 36.04 14.25 26.96
CA TYR A 450 36.20 12.90 27.49
C TYR A 450 37.05 12.05 26.53
N LYS A 451 37.95 11.21 27.06
CA LYS A 451 38.71 10.30 26.21
C LYS A 451 37.79 9.24 25.61
N ARG A 452 38.13 8.74 24.42
CA ARG A 452 37.48 7.54 23.87
C ARG A 452 37.95 6.31 24.63
N LEU A 453 37.02 5.40 24.94
CA LEU A 453 37.35 4.13 25.58
C LEU A 453 37.24 3.01 24.56
N TYR A 454 38.35 2.35 24.25
CA TYR A 454 38.37 1.20 23.34
C TYR A 454 38.36 -0.08 24.16
N TRP A 455 37.19 -0.69 24.31
CA TRP A 455 37.00 -1.93 25.06
C TRP A 455 37.23 -3.14 24.18
N ARG A 456 38.00 -4.10 24.69
CA ARG A 456 38.18 -5.44 24.11
C ARG A 456 38.04 -6.48 25.22
N GLY A 457 36.99 -7.30 25.18
CA GLY A 457 36.75 -8.32 26.19
C GLY A 457 35.37 -8.95 26.06
N SER A 458 34.89 -9.61 27.11
CA SER A 458 33.57 -10.26 27.11
C SER A 458 32.41 -9.26 27.05
N LEU A 459 31.27 -9.68 26.49
CA LEU A 459 30.02 -8.92 26.51
C LEU A 459 29.57 -8.59 27.94
N LEU A 460 29.70 -9.55 28.86
CA LEU A 460 29.40 -9.35 30.27
C LEU A 460 30.22 -8.19 30.87
N GLY A 461 31.52 -8.13 30.56
CA GLY A 461 32.39 -7.03 30.98
C GLY A 461 31.95 -5.69 30.39
N ALA A 462 31.63 -5.64 29.09
CA ALA A 462 31.11 -4.43 28.47
C ALA A 462 29.82 -3.93 29.14
N VAL A 463 28.88 -4.83 29.44
CA VAL A 463 27.60 -4.50 30.11
C VAL A 463 27.81 -4.00 31.53
N ALA A 464 28.54 -4.74 32.36
CA ALA A 464 28.67 -4.46 33.79
C ALA A 464 29.53 -3.21 34.08
N LEU A 465 30.54 -2.98 33.24
CA LEU A 465 31.51 -1.91 33.46
C LEU A 465 31.12 -0.62 32.74
N LEU A 466 30.61 -0.71 31.51
CA LEU A 466 30.56 0.41 30.57
C LEU A 466 29.14 0.72 30.06
N LEU A 467 28.54 -0.17 29.26
CA LEU A 467 27.27 0.07 28.56
C LEU A 467 26.11 0.36 29.54
N CYS A 468 25.99 -0.47 30.58
CA CYS A 468 25.02 -0.31 31.66
C CYS A 468 25.71 0.05 32.99
N GLY A 469 26.99 0.41 32.93
CA GLY A 469 27.80 0.72 34.09
C GLY A 469 27.26 1.90 34.90
N ARG A 470 27.80 2.09 36.10
CA ARG A 470 27.47 3.23 36.96
C ARG A 470 27.55 4.53 36.16
N GLY A 471 26.49 5.33 36.20
CA GLY A 471 26.37 6.61 35.51
C GLY A 471 25.82 6.56 34.09
N SER A 472 25.52 5.36 33.56
CA SER A 472 24.82 5.18 32.29
C SER A 472 23.31 5.39 32.43
N GLU A 473 22.68 5.95 31.40
CA GLU A 473 21.20 5.93 31.32
C GLU A 473 20.63 4.50 31.27
N MET A 474 21.43 3.52 30.82
CA MET A 474 21.07 2.10 30.76
C MET A 474 21.31 1.38 32.09
N ARG A 475 21.73 2.09 33.15
CA ARG A 475 21.95 1.52 34.48
C ARG A 475 20.80 0.66 35.01
N PRO A 476 19.51 1.01 34.81
CA PRO A 476 18.39 0.20 35.32
C PRO A 476 18.37 -1.25 34.83
N ILE A 477 18.94 -1.54 33.66
CA ILE A 477 19.00 -2.91 33.12
C ILE A 477 20.33 -3.63 33.39
N CYS A 478 21.28 -2.99 34.08
CA CYS A 478 22.63 -3.55 34.28
C CYS A 478 22.60 -4.90 35.00
N LEU A 479 21.94 -4.92 36.17
CA LEU A 479 21.82 -6.11 37.01
C LEU A 479 21.05 -7.25 36.32
N PRO A 480 19.82 -7.03 35.80
CA PRO A 480 19.08 -8.11 35.15
C PRO A 480 19.77 -8.60 33.87
N LEU A 481 20.45 -7.73 33.11
CA LEU A 481 21.19 -8.17 31.92
C LEU A 481 22.43 -8.99 32.28
N ALA A 482 23.18 -8.59 33.29
CA ALA A 482 24.31 -9.39 33.79
C ALA A 482 23.83 -10.76 34.30
N ALA A 483 22.75 -10.79 35.08
CA ALA A 483 22.16 -12.03 35.56
C ALA A 483 21.68 -12.94 34.41
N LEU A 484 21.10 -12.35 33.36
CA LEU A 484 20.70 -13.06 32.14
C LEU A 484 21.92 -13.69 31.45
N LEU A 485 22.96 -12.90 31.14
CA LEU A 485 24.18 -13.42 30.49
C LEU A 485 24.81 -14.56 31.30
N LEU A 486 24.89 -14.41 32.62
CA LEU A 486 25.40 -15.45 33.51
C LEU A 486 24.52 -16.70 33.52
N SER A 487 23.20 -16.56 33.38
CA SER A 487 22.27 -17.69 33.28
C SER A 487 22.48 -18.52 32.01
N TYR A 488 23.01 -17.91 30.95
CA TYR A 488 23.39 -18.54 29.69
C TYR A 488 24.90 -18.88 29.61
N GLY A 489 25.61 -18.85 30.74
CA GLY A 489 26.98 -19.38 30.83
C GLY A 489 28.09 -18.38 30.53
N ALA A 490 27.84 -17.06 30.61
CA ALA A 490 28.92 -16.07 30.60
C ALA A 490 29.88 -16.31 31.78
N ALA A 491 31.19 -16.22 31.53
CA ALA A 491 32.21 -16.43 32.53
C ALA A 491 32.43 -15.15 33.38
N PRO A 492 32.25 -15.22 34.71
CA PRO A 492 32.37 -14.04 35.58
C PRO A 492 33.81 -13.55 35.73
N ASP A 493 34.79 -14.43 35.49
CA ASP A 493 36.22 -14.17 35.65
C ASP A 493 36.89 -13.74 34.34
N ASP A 494 36.11 -13.52 33.27
CA ASP A 494 36.66 -13.07 32.00
C ASP A 494 37.40 -11.74 32.16
N ALA A 495 38.60 -11.71 31.60
CA ALA A 495 39.40 -10.50 31.52
C ALA A 495 38.93 -9.65 30.33
N GLY A 496 39.15 -8.34 30.46
CA GLY A 496 39.06 -7.42 29.34
C GLY A 496 40.10 -6.33 29.46
N ASP A 497 40.32 -5.62 28.35
CA ASP A 497 41.31 -4.56 28.21
C ASP A 497 40.65 -3.27 27.72
N LEU A 498 41.17 -2.14 28.19
CA LEU A 498 41.04 -0.86 27.52
C LEU A 498 42.34 -0.59 26.77
N VAL A 499 42.27 -0.51 25.45
CA VAL A 499 43.45 -0.38 24.60
C VAL A 499 43.67 1.06 24.11
N ASP A 500 44.93 1.46 23.97
CA ASP A 500 45.29 2.80 23.51
C ASP A 500 45.34 2.93 21.97
N SER A 501 45.34 1.80 21.24
CA SER A 501 45.44 1.77 19.77
C SER A 501 44.53 0.72 19.14
N THR A 502 43.86 1.10 18.05
CA THR A 502 42.95 0.25 17.26
C THR A 502 43.55 -0.20 15.93
N LYS A 503 44.86 -0.04 15.73
CA LYS A 503 45.51 -0.28 14.42
C LYS A 503 45.21 -1.69 13.90
N GLY A 504 44.48 -1.75 12.78
CA GLY A 504 44.16 -3.00 12.08
C GLY A 504 42.93 -3.75 12.60
N GLU A 505 42.23 -3.22 13.61
CA GLU A 505 41.03 -3.83 14.19
C GLU A 505 39.81 -2.91 14.05
N ILE A 506 38.63 -3.51 13.84
CA ILE A 506 37.36 -2.78 13.81
C ILE A 506 36.81 -2.71 15.24
N TYR A 507 36.49 -1.49 15.68
CA TYR A 507 35.78 -1.21 16.92
C TYR A 507 34.49 -0.49 16.56
N TRP A 508 33.36 -0.97 17.08
CA TRP A 508 32.06 -0.37 16.80
C TRP A 508 31.79 0.82 17.72
N ASP A 509 31.51 1.98 17.13
CA ASP A 509 31.25 3.21 17.87
C ASP A 509 29.88 3.14 18.58
N ILE A 510 29.86 3.48 19.88
CA ILE A 510 28.64 3.62 20.68
C ILE A 510 28.75 4.92 21.48
N LEU A 511 27.78 5.81 21.31
CA LEU A 511 27.69 7.02 22.11
C LEU A 511 26.82 6.76 23.35
N LEU A 512 27.39 6.94 24.53
CA LEU A 512 26.72 6.72 25.80
C LEU A 512 26.24 8.04 26.41
N ARG A 513 24.97 8.08 26.79
CA ARG A 513 24.40 9.19 27.58
C ARG A 513 24.38 8.81 29.05
N GLY A 514 24.71 9.79 29.91
CA GLY A 514 24.81 9.56 31.34
C GLY A 514 25.52 10.67 32.10
N ASP A 515 25.52 10.57 33.42
CA ASP A 515 25.93 11.61 34.35
C ASP A 515 27.40 11.51 34.81
N TRP A 516 28.20 10.64 34.19
CA TRP A 516 29.63 10.48 34.51
C TRP A 516 30.37 11.82 34.59
N GLY A 517 31.04 12.06 35.72
CA GLY A 517 32.10 13.06 35.78
C GLY A 517 33.30 12.63 34.94
N ARG A 518 34.10 13.60 34.46
CA ARG A 518 35.29 13.34 33.66
C ARG A 518 36.29 12.41 34.36
N GLU A 519 36.54 12.64 35.64
CA GLU A 519 37.44 11.80 36.42
C GLU A 519 36.96 10.35 36.49
N ALA A 520 35.66 10.12 36.70
CA ALA A 520 35.08 8.77 36.75
C ALA A 520 35.10 8.05 35.39
N TRP A 521 34.94 8.80 34.29
CA TRP A 521 35.08 8.25 32.95
C TRP A 521 36.54 7.88 32.66
N ASP A 522 37.47 8.76 33.03
CA ASP A 522 38.87 8.60 32.70
C ASP A 522 39.60 7.57 33.59
N SER A 523 39.08 7.28 34.78
CA SER A 523 39.70 6.42 35.80
C SER A 523 39.50 4.91 35.59
N HIS A 524 38.85 4.47 34.51
CA HIS A 524 38.69 3.04 34.25
C HIS A 524 40.06 2.32 34.15
N PRO A 525 40.28 1.24 34.92
CA PRO A 525 41.53 0.48 34.86
C PRO A 525 41.82 -0.06 33.44
N PRO A 526 43.07 -0.08 32.98
CA PRO A 526 43.40 -0.53 31.63
C PRO A 526 43.25 -2.06 31.46
N THR A 527 43.57 -2.85 32.48
CA THR A 527 43.49 -4.33 32.46
C THR A 527 42.80 -4.86 33.72
N GLY A 528 42.41 -6.13 33.73
CA GLY A 528 41.85 -6.84 34.89
C GLY A 528 40.50 -7.52 34.59
N THR A 529 40.10 -8.43 35.47
CA THR A 529 38.80 -9.11 35.39
C THR A 529 37.64 -8.16 35.67
N VAL A 530 36.43 -8.55 35.26
CA VAL A 530 35.22 -7.77 35.53
C VAL A 530 35.03 -7.52 37.03
N VAL A 531 35.20 -8.56 37.86
CA VAL A 531 35.03 -8.48 39.32
C VAL A 531 36.08 -7.56 39.97
N GLU A 532 37.36 -7.65 39.56
CA GLU A 532 38.42 -6.78 40.10
C GLU A 532 38.14 -5.30 39.80
N ARG A 533 37.70 -4.99 38.58
CA ARG A 533 37.35 -3.63 38.17
C ARG A 533 36.12 -3.11 38.92
N LEU A 534 35.11 -3.93 39.13
CA LEU A 534 33.93 -3.59 39.94
C LEU A 534 34.32 -3.32 41.40
N ARG A 535 35.13 -4.19 42.02
CA ARG A 535 35.63 -3.98 43.39
C ARG A 535 36.45 -2.70 43.52
N HIS A 536 37.31 -2.42 42.54
CA HIS A 536 38.07 -1.18 42.51
C HIS A 536 37.15 0.05 42.51
N ARG A 537 36.13 0.05 41.64
CA ARG A 537 35.11 1.11 41.57
C ARG A 537 34.28 1.23 42.86
N GLN A 538 33.91 0.09 43.45
CA GLN A 538 33.16 0.02 44.71
C GLN A 538 33.93 0.58 45.91
N ASN A 539 35.25 0.36 45.95
CA ASN A 539 36.12 0.86 47.00
C ASN A 539 36.34 2.39 46.92
N GLN A 540 36.19 2.99 45.73
CA GLN A 540 36.28 4.44 45.56
C GLN A 540 35.01 5.13 46.05
N VAL A 541 33.85 4.67 45.57
CA VAL A 541 32.53 5.18 45.96
C VAL A 541 31.57 3.98 45.99
N PRO A 542 30.95 3.66 47.14
CA PRO A 542 29.97 2.57 47.21
C PRO A 542 28.74 2.83 46.35
N ASP A 543 28.29 1.80 45.63
CA ASP A 543 27.05 1.76 44.86
C ASP A 543 26.35 0.42 45.09
N GLU A 544 25.03 0.44 45.21
CA GLU A 544 24.23 -0.75 45.53
C GLU A 544 24.24 -1.76 44.38
N VAL A 545 24.08 -1.30 43.14
CA VAL A 545 24.03 -2.17 41.96
C VAL A 545 25.41 -2.80 41.69
N ASP A 546 26.51 -2.07 41.92
CA ASP A 546 27.85 -2.64 41.82
C ASP A 546 28.13 -3.68 42.91
N ALA A 547 27.69 -3.44 44.15
CA ALA A 547 27.79 -4.43 45.23
C ALA A 547 27.05 -5.72 44.87
N GLU A 548 25.84 -5.60 44.32
CA GLU A 548 25.03 -6.75 43.92
C GLU A 548 25.62 -7.48 42.70
N LEU A 549 26.13 -6.76 41.71
CA LEU A 549 26.86 -7.36 40.58
C LEU A 549 28.06 -8.18 41.05
N ILE A 550 28.88 -7.62 41.95
CA ILE A 550 30.02 -8.33 42.54
C ILE A 550 29.53 -9.62 43.22
N ALA A 551 28.48 -9.55 44.03
CA ALA A 551 27.94 -10.70 44.74
C ALA A 551 27.43 -11.79 43.78
N ILE A 552 26.76 -11.42 42.68
CA ILE A 552 26.24 -12.38 41.69
C ILE A 552 27.39 -13.05 40.92
N LEU A 553 28.41 -12.27 40.51
CA LEU A 553 29.57 -12.79 39.78
C LEU A 553 30.38 -13.77 40.65
N GLU A 554 30.64 -13.41 41.91
CA GLU A 554 31.39 -14.25 42.85
C GLU A 554 30.65 -15.54 43.24
N LYS A 555 29.31 -15.50 43.27
CA LYS A 555 28.50 -16.68 43.60
C LYS A 555 28.50 -17.72 42.48
N ARG A 556 28.72 -17.32 41.22
CA ARG A 556 28.74 -18.21 40.04
C ARG A 556 30.13 -18.57 39.53
N GLY A 557 31.18 -17.85 39.96
CA GLY A 557 32.58 -18.20 39.71
C GLY A 557 33.12 -19.29 40.67
N ARG A 558 32.30 -19.73 41.63
CA ARG A 558 32.53 -20.91 42.49
C ARG A 558 31.54 -21.99 42.12
#